data_AF-T0YJ03-F1
#
_entry.id   AF-T0YJ03-F1
#
_cell.length_a   1.000
_cell.length_b   1.000
_cell.length_c   1.000
_cell.angle_alpha   90.00
_cell.angle_beta   90.00
_cell.angle_gamma   90.00
#
_symmetry.space_group_name_H-M   'P 1'
#
loop_
_entity.id
_entity.type
_entity.pdbx_description
1 polymer ?
#
loop_
_entity_poly.entity_id
_entity_poly.type
_entity_poly.pdbx_seq_one_letter_code
_entity_poly.pdbx_strand_id
1 'polypeptide(L)'
;LAHVFPGIPIRICLMHFLRDLGKDILHDLHTSLGNEINNRRVKSPLKSILRSMPEYNQDILLEIEQGFSSDRECVETMAIRKILEPVLTVNGSSGYGFPFSLDHLNFHLSCREAEKKLDILSCSIREENSVKLINNAMKVIRRITKNDTITEIAGKLSDVNMLFRKIRSAFNIPEKGGLSDGMNDDASSVNSATLP
;
A
#
# COMPACT_ATOMS: atom_id res chain seq x y z
N LEU A 1 17.91 11.77 25.75
CA LEU A 1 17.29 10.52 26.27
C LEU A 1 18.35 9.49 26.67
N ALA A 2 19.34 9.18 25.82
CA ALA A 2 20.43 8.26 26.15
C ALA A 2 21.25 8.62 27.42
N HIS A 3 21.42 9.91 27.71
CA HIS A 3 22.09 10.39 28.93
C HIS A 3 21.28 10.19 30.22
N VAL A 4 19.95 10.03 30.11
CA VAL A 4 19.03 9.89 31.26
C VAL A 4 18.72 8.42 31.55
N PHE A 5 18.80 7.55 30.54
CA PHE A 5 18.54 6.11 30.64
C PHE A 5 19.64 5.31 29.93
N PRO A 6 20.86 5.24 30.49
CA PRO A 6 21.94 4.45 29.91
C PRO A 6 21.58 2.96 29.91
N GLY A 7 21.74 2.28 28.78
CA GLY A 7 21.50 0.84 28.63
C GLY A 7 20.05 0.41 28.39
N ILE A 8 19.07 1.34 28.33
CA ILE A 8 17.70 1.01 27.93
C ILE A 8 17.59 1.11 26.40
N PRO A 9 17.07 0.08 25.70
CA PRO A 9 16.82 0.16 24.26
C PRO A 9 15.57 1.02 24.01
N ILE A 10 15.70 2.34 24.20
CA ILE A 10 14.63 3.33 24.17
C ILE A 10 13.78 3.20 22.90
N ARG A 11 14.40 2.93 21.76
CA ARG A 11 13.70 2.71 20.48
C ARG A 11 12.75 1.51 20.53
N ILE A 12 13.15 0.40 21.13
CA ILE A 12 12.31 -0.81 21.24
C ILE A 12 11.13 -0.53 22.19
N CYS A 13 11.37 0.18 23.30
CA CYS A 13 10.31 0.58 24.21
C CYS A 13 9.28 1.51 23.52
N LEU A 14 9.74 2.52 22.78
CA LEU A 14 8.85 3.41 22.01
C LEU A 14 8.10 2.67 20.90
N MET A 15 8.72 1.67 20.29
CA MET A 15 8.07 0.80 19.29
C MET A 15 6.94 -0.03 19.91
N HIS A 16 7.14 -0.63 21.08
CA HIS A 16 6.08 -1.36 21.78
C HIS A 16 4.96 -0.42 22.24
N PHE A 17 5.32 0.74 22.81
CA PHE A 17 4.34 1.77 23.17
C PHE A 17 3.47 2.18 21.97
N LEU A 18 4.08 2.47 20.81
CA LEU A 18 3.32 2.79 19.60
C LEU A 18 2.50 1.62 19.08
N ARG A 19 2.99 0.38 19.23
CA ARG A 19 2.23 -0.80 18.82
C ARG A 19 0.95 -0.93 19.64
N ASP A 20 1.05 -0.78 20.95
CA ASP A 20 -0.09 -0.88 21.86
C ASP A 20 -1.06 0.29 21.65
N LEU A 21 -0.53 1.52 21.61
CA LEU A 21 -1.33 2.70 21.29
C LEU A 21 -2.05 2.53 19.95
N GLY A 22 -1.32 2.17 18.90
CA GLY A 22 -1.87 1.99 17.56
C GLY A 22 -2.92 0.88 17.51
N LYS A 23 -2.76 -0.18 18.30
CA LYS A 23 -3.80 -1.20 18.45
C LYS A 23 -5.06 -0.60 19.07
N ASP A 24 -4.94 0.14 20.16
CA ASP A 24 -6.08 0.75 20.85
C ASP A 24 -6.86 1.72 19.95
N ILE A 25 -6.16 2.49 19.10
CA ILE A 25 -6.82 3.51 18.27
C ILE A 25 -7.22 3.04 16.86
N LEU A 26 -6.58 2.02 16.29
CA LEU A 26 -6.81 1.61 14.88
C LEU A 26 -7.50 0.25 14.74
N HIS A 27 -7.49 -0.62 15.77
CA HIS A 27 -7.87 -2.03 15.60
C HIS A 27 -9.31 -2.20 15.12
N ASP A 28 -10.28 -1.58 15.78
CA ASP A 28 -11.69 -1.77 15.45
C ASP A 28 -12.03 -1.28 14.04
N LEU A 29 -11.49 -0.12 13.65
CA LEU A 29 -11.65 0.42 12.30
C LEU A 29 -10.96 -0.45 11.24
N HIS A 30 -9.74 -0.92 11.53
CA HIS A 30 -8.98 -1.77 10.61
C HIS A 30 -9.69 -3.12 10.38
N THR A 31 -10.15 -3.75 11.46
CA THR A 31 -10.88 -5.02 11.42
C THR A 31 -12.23 -4.86 10.72
N SER A 32 -12.98 -3.80 11.05
CA SER A 32 -14.28 -3.52 10.41
C SER A 32 -14.13 -3.29 8.91
N LEU A 33 -13.14 -2.50 8.48
CA LEU A 33 -12.84 -2.30 7.07
C LEU A 33 -12.47 -3.60 6.37
N GLY A 34 -11.63 -4.43 7.00
CA GLY A 34 -11.23 -5.73 6.49
C GLY A 34 -12.43 -6.64 6.25
N ASN A 35 -13.35 -6.72 7.23
CA ASN A 35 -14.56 -7.52 7.14
C ASN A 35 -15.45 -7.08 5.97
N GLU A 36 -15.72 -5.78 5.86
CA GLU A 36 -16.55 -5.24 4.76
C GLU A 36 -15.93 -5.51 3.39
N ILE A 37 -14.62 -5.30 3.23
CA ILE A 37 -13.90 -5.57 1.98
C ILE A 37 -13.95 -7.06 1.63
N ASN A 38 -13.69 -7.94 2.60
CA ASN A 38 -13.65 -9.39 2.38
C ASN A 38 -15.03 -9.93 1.97
N ASN A 39 -16.11 -9.40 2.56
CA ASN A 39 -17.48 -9.76 2.23
C ASN A 39 -17.85 -9.46 0.77
N ARG A 40 -17.22 -8.46 0.14
CA ARG A 40 -17.46 -8.11 -1.28
C ARG A 40 -16.73 -9.02 -2.28
N ARG A 41 -15.82 -9.88 -1.81
CA ARG A 41 -15.09 -10.88 -2.63
C ARG A 41 -14.48 -10.31 -3.92
N VAL A 42 -13.88 -9.12 -3.88
CA VAL A 42 -13.37 -8.45 -5.09
C VAL A 42 -12.01 -8.95 -5.59
N LYS A 43 -11.17 -9.50 -4.71
CA LYS A 43 -9.78 -9.87 -5.06
C LYS A 43 -9.75 -10.97 -6.10
N SER A 44 -10.60 -12.00 -5.98
CA SER A 44 -10.65 -13.12 -6.91
C SER A 44 -11.11 -12.70 -8.32
N PRO A 45 -12.22 -11.97 -8.50
CA PRO A 45 -12.61 -11.41 -9.80
C PRO A 45 -11.54 -10.51 -10.42
N LEU A 46 -10.90 -9.61 -9.66
CA LEU A 46 -9.81 -8.79 -10.18
C LEU A 46 -8.63 -9.63 -10.65
N LYS A 47 -8.24 -10.66 -9.89
CA LYS A 47 -7.17 -11.59 -10.28
C LYS A 47 -7.54 -12.38 -11.53
N SER A 48 -8.81 -12.74 -11.70
CA SER A 48 -9.30 -13.39 -12.91
C SER A 48 -9.19 -12.48 -14.13
N ILE A 49 -9.59 -11.21 -14.01
CA ILE A 49 -9.48 -10.21 -15.07
C ILE A 49 -8.01 -9.99 -15.45
N LEU A 50 -7.12 -9.87 -14.46
CA LEU A 50 -5.70 -9.70 -14.73
C LEU A 50 -5.10 -10.90 -15.46
N ARG A 51 -5.48 -12.13 -15.06
CA ARG A 51 -5.01 -13.37 -15.70
C ARG A 51 -5.51 -13.58 -17.12
N SER A 52 -6.64 -12.98 -17.50
CA SER A 52 -7.13 -13.04 -18.87
C SER A 52 -6.40 -12.07 -19.81
N MET A 53 -5.59 -11.16 -19.28
CA MET A 53 -4.78 -10.25 -20.08
C MET A 53 -3.47 -10.93 -20.49
N PRO A 54 -2.97 -10.69 -21.72
CA PRO A 54 -1.62 -11.09 -22.11
C PRO A 54 -0.58 -10.42 -21.20
N GLU A 55 0.57 -11.09 -21.03
CA GLU A 55 1.76 -10.50 -20.43
C GLU A 55 2.25 -9.31 -21.25
N TYR A 56 3.10 -8.47 -20.65
CA TYR A 56 3.70 -7.35 -21.37
C TYR A 56 4.49 -7.82 -22.59
N ASN A 57 4.16 -7.27 -23.75
CA ASN A 57 4.90 -7.50 -24.98
C ASN A 57 6.06 -6.51 -25.08
N GLN A 58 7.30 -7.00 -25.02
CA GLN A 58 8.51 -6.17 -25.04
C GLN A 58 8.71 -5.43 -26.37
N ASP A 59 8.33 -6.04 -27.49
CA ASP A 59 8.47 -5.41 -28.80
C ASP A 59 7.55 -4.19 -28.89
N ILE A 60 6.30 -4.32 -28.43
CA ILE A 60 5.34 -3.21 -28.36
C ILE A 60 5.81 -2.13 -27.37
N LEU A 61 6.45 -2.48 -26.25
CA LEU A 61 7.03 -1.47 -25.35
C LEU A 61 8.11 -0.64 -26.05
N LEU A 62 8.98 -1.28 -26.82
CA LEU A 62 10.03 -0.60 -27.59
C LEU A 62 9.43 0.31 -28.67
N GLU A 63 8.37 -0.12 -29.35
CA GLU A 63 7.65 0.71 -30.32
C GLU A 63 7.07 1.97 -29.66
N ILE A 64 6.42 1.82 -28.49
CA ILE A 64 5.86 2.95 -27.73
C ILE A 64 6.97 3.94 -27.36
N GLU A 65 8.13 3.46 -26.90
CA GLU A 65 9.28 4.30 -26.58
C GLU A 65 9.81 5.05 -27.81
N GLN A 66 9.70 4.45 -29.00
CA GLN A 66 10.05 5.06 -30.29
C GLN A 66 8.94 5.96 -30.85
N GLY A 67 7.80 6.07 -30.17
CA GLY A 67 6.70 6.97 -30.52
C GLY A 67 5.69 6.40 -31.52
N PHE A 68 5.67 5.09 -31.75
CA PHE A 68 4.66 4.43 -32.61
C PHE A 68 4.11 3.15 -31.98
N SER A 69 3.12 2.53 -32.62
CA SER A 69 2.55 1.25 -32.20
C SER A 69 1.97 0.54 -33.40
N SER A 70 2.38 -0.72 -33.60
CA SER A 70 1.85 -1.61 -34.63
C SER A 70 0.56 -2.31 -34.20
N ASP A 71 0.35 -2.50 -32.89
CA ASP A 71 -0.83 -3.15 -32.31
C ASP A 71 -1.44 -2.31 -31.18
N ARG A 72 -2.48 -1.56 -31.54
CA ARG A 72 -3.21 -0.69 -30.61
C ARG A 72 -3.90 -1.46 -29.49
N GLU A 73 -4.50 -2.61 -29.79
CA GLU A 73 -5.26 -3.40 -28.80
C GLU A 73 -4.31 -3.92 -27.72
N CYS A 74 -3.10 -4.34 -28.12
CA CYS A 74 -2.04 -4.74 -27.20
C CYS A 74 -1.63 -3.58 -26.28
N VAL A 75 -1.39 -2.38 -26.83
CA VAL A 75 -1.05 -1.18 -26.04
C VAL A 75 -2.14 -0.84 -25.02
N GLU A 76 -3.39 -0.80 -25.46
CA GLU A 76 -4.54 -0.52 -24.61
C GLU A 76 -4.66 -1.55 -23.47
N THR A 77 -4.51 -2.83 -23.81
CA THR A 77 -4.56 -3.92 -22.82
C THR A 77 -3.41 -3.85 -21.81
N MET A 78 -2.20 -3.53 -22.26
CA MET A 78 -1.04 -3.34 -21.38
C MET A 78 -1.21 -2.12 -20.46
N ALA A 79 -1.81 -1.04 -20.95
CA ALA A 79 -2.13 0.13 -20.13
C ALA A 79 -3.14 -0.21 -19.02
N ILE A 80 -4.19 -0.97 -19.34
CA ILE A 80 -5.16 -1.47 -18.34
C ILE A 80 -4.45 -2.37 -17.32
N ARG A 81 -3.63 -3.32 -17.80
CA ARG A 81 -2.84 -4.23 -16.96
C ARG A 81 -1.98 -3.46 -15.97
N LYS A 82 -1.26 -2.44 -16.43
CA LYS A 82 -0.39 -1.58 -15.62
C LYS A 82 -1.14 -0.88 -14.48
N ILE A 83 -2.41 -0.53 -14.69
CA ILE A 83 -3.26 0.08 -13.65
C ILE A 83 -3.74 -0.96 -12.63
N LEU A 84 -4.07 -2.17 -13.08
CA LEU A 84 -4.65 -3.21 -12.22
C LEU A 84 -3.64 -4.01 -11.41
N GLU A 85 -2.43 -4.23 -11.95
CA GLU A 85 -1.37 -4.99 -11.25
C GLU A 85 -1.08 -4.46 -9.84
N PRO A 86 -0.85 -3.14 -9.63
CA PRO A 86 -0.63 -2.59 -8.30
C PRO A 86 -1.74 -2.91 -7.32
N VAL A 87 -3.01 -2.92 -7.75
CA VAL A 87 -4.16 -3.17 -6.86
C VAL A 87 -4.07 -4.54 -6.19
N LEU A 88 -3.47 -5.53 -6.86
CA LEU A 88 -3.34 -6.89 -6.36
C LEU A 88 -1.99 -7.17 -5.69
N THR A 89 -0.99 -6.32 -5.92
CA THR A 89 0.36 -6.44 -5.35
C THR A 89 0.58 -5.54 -4.13
N VAL A 90 -0.41 -4.72 -3.75
CA VAL A 90 -0.37 -3.90 -2.53
C VAL A 90 -0.35 -4.80 -1.29
N ASN A 91 0.87 -5.20 -0.95
CA ASN A 91 1.29 -5.67 0.36
C ASN A 91 2.13 -4.54 0.94
N GLY A 92 1.46 -3.51 1.46
CA GLY A 92 2.09 -2.30 2.01
C GLY A 92 2.71 -2.54 3.39
N SER A 93 3.36 -3.68 3.58
CA SER A 93 4.01 -4.01 4.84
C SER A 93 5.23 -3.10 5.02
N SER A 94 5.22 -2.35 6.11
CA SER A 94 6.37 -1.62 6.63
C SER A 94 7.48 -2.56 7.13
N GLY A 95 7.28 -3.87 7.08
CA GLY A 95 8.09 -4.89 7.76
C GLY A 95 7.75 -5.07 9.24
N TYR A 96 6.93 -4.17 9.81
CA TYR A 96 6.47 -4.21 11.21
C TYR A 96 5.04 -4.77 11.38
N GLY A 97 4.26 -4.84 10.30
CA GLY A 97 2.85 -5.25 10.33
C GLY A 97 1.92 -4.23 10.98
N PHE A 98 0.69 -4.64 11.30
CA PHE A 98 -0.26 -3.82 12.06
C PHE A 98 0.32 -3.46 13.44
N PRO A 99 0.16 -2.22 13.95
CA PRO A 99 -0.59 -1.07 13.39
C PRO A 99 0.20 -0.18 12.42
N PHE A 100 1.46 -0.51 12.14
CA PHE A 100 2.35 0.28 11.28
C PHE A 100 2.06 0.11 9.77
N SER A 101 1.30 -0.93 9.42
CA SER A 101 0.81 -1.24 8.08
C SER A 101 -0.69 -1.48 8.13
N LEU A 102 -1.44 -0.86 7.22
CA LEU A 102 -2.90 -0.96 7.15
C LEU A 102 -3.33 -1.54 5.80
N ASP A 103 -3.11 -2.84 5.61
CA ASP A 103 -3.30 -3.51 4.31
C ASP A 103 -4.69 -3.31 3.70
N HIS A 104 -5.74 -3.34 4.52
CA HIS A 104 -7.11 -3.09 4.07
C HIS A 104 -7.34 -1.65 3.59
N LEU A 105 -6.77 -0.67 4.30
CA LEU A 105 -6.82 0.73 3.88
C LEU A 105 -6.02 0.95 2.59
N ASN A 106 -4.80 0.39 2.53
CA ASN A 106 -3.95 0.47 1.35
C ASN A 106 -4.65 -0.12 0.12
N PHE A 107 -5.28 -1.29 0.27
CA PHE A 107 -6.06 -1.90 -0.79
C PHE A 107 -7.22 -1.02 -1.26
N HIS A 108 -8.00 -0.45 -0.32
CA HIS A 108 -9.08 0.49 -0.65
C HIS A 108 -8.56 1.71 -1.44
N LEU A 109 -7.46 2.32 -0.99
CA LEU A 109 -6.85 3.47 -1.66
C LEU A 109 -6.35 3.10 -3.07
N SER A 110 -5.76 1.92 -3.23
CA SER A 110 -5.34 1.41 -4.55
C SER A 110 -6.53 1.17 -5.48
N CYS A 111 -7.64 0.63 -4.98
CA CYS A 111 -8.89 0.52 -5.75
C CYS A 111 -9.38 1.90 -6.21
N ARG A 112 -9.38 2.91 -5.33
CA ARG A 112 -9.80 4.28 -5.66
C ARG A 112 -8.91 4.93 -6.70
N GLU A 113 -7.60 4.73 -6.60
CA GLU A 113 -6.64 5.24 -7.59
C GLU A 113 -6.79 4.55 -8.94
N ALA A 114 -6.98 3.23 -8.94
CA ALA A 114 -7.24 2.47 -10.15
C ALA A 114 -8.56 2.91 -10.83
N GLU A 115 -9.63 3.15 -10.07
CA GLU A 115 -10.88 3.68 -10.64
C GLU A 115 -10.64 4.98 -11.39
N LYS A 116 -9.94 5.95 -10.78
CA LYS A 116 -9.63 7.24 -11.42
C LYS A 116 -8.81 7.07 -12.69
N LYS A 117 -7.76 6.24 -12.65
CA LYS A 117 -6.91 5.99 -13.82
C LYS A 117 -7.66 5.29 -14.95
N LEU A 118 -8.54 4.34 -14.62
CA LEU A 118 -9.39 3.68 -15.60
C LEU A 118 -10.44 4.62 -16.19
N ASP A 119 -11.05 5.50 -15.39
CA ASP A 119 -11.97 6.54 -15.87
C ASP A 119 -11.24 7.44 -16.90
N ILE A 120 -10.04 7.91 -16.59
CA ILE A 120 -9.23 8.73 -17.52
C ILE A 120 -8.87 7.94 -18.78
N LEU A 121 -8.38 6.70 -18.62
CA LEU A 121 -7.97 5.86 -19.75
C LEU A 121 -9.16 5.53 -20.67
N SER A 122 -10.36 5.38 -20.12
CA SER A 122 -11.58 5.07 -20.87
C SER A 122 -11.91 6.11 -21.94
N CYS A 123 -11.47 7.36 -21.77
CA CYS A 123 -11.65 8.43 -22.77
C CYS A 123 -10.74 8.27 -24.00
N SER A 124 -9.65 7.50 -23.89
CA SER A 124 -8.62 7.35 -24.93
C SER A 124 -8.67 6.00 -25.65
N ILE A 125 -9.29 5.01 -25.02
CA ILE A 125 -9.47 3.64 -25.52
C ILE A 125 -10.43 3.63 -26.71
N ARG A 126 -10.14 2.81 -27.72
CA ARG A 126 -11.03 2.64 -28.89
C ARG A 126 -11.39 1.20 -29.20
N GLU A 127 -10.59 0.23 -28.77
CA GLU A 127 -10.87 -1.17 -29.08
C GLU A 127 -11.99 -1.72 -28.19
N GLU A 128 -12.92 -2.47 -28.78
CA GLU A 128 -14.11 -2.97 -28.09
C GLU A 128 -13.75 -3.89 -26.92
N ASN A 129 -12.74 -4.75 -27.10
CA ASN A 129 -12.26 -5.65 -26.05
C ASN A 129 -11.63 -4.87 -24.89
N SER A 130 -10.84 -3.84 -25.18
CA SER A 130 -10.28 -2.94 -24.16
C SER A 130 -11.38 -2.23 -23.36
N VAL A 131 -12.43 -1.73 -24.02
CA VAL A 131 -13.59 -1.12 -23.35
C VAL A 131 -14.29 -2.13 -22.42
N LYS A 132 -14.50 -3.37 -22.90
CA LYS A 132 -15.08 -4.44 -22.07
C LYS A 132 -14.21 -4.77 -20.86
N LEU A 133 -12.89 -4.81 -21.01
CA LEU A 133 -11.95 -5.03 -19.91
C LEU A 133 -12.04 -3.93 -18.85
N ILE A 134 -12.05 -2.66 -19.27
CA ILE A 134 -12.23 -1.52 -18.36
C ILE A 134 -13.57 -1.64 -17.61
N ASN A 135 -14.67 -1.85 -18.32
CA ASN A 135 -16.00 -1.95 -17.72
C ASN A 135 -16.09 -3.09 -16.70
N ASN A 136 -15.50 -4.25 -17.00
CA ASN A 136 -15.44 -5.38 -16.09
C ASN A 136 -14.62 -5.06 -14.83
N ALA A 137 -13.44 -4.44 -14.99
CA ALA A 137 -12.60 -4.04 -13.87
C ALA A 137 -13.28 -3.00 -12.99
N MET A 138 -13.87 -1.96 -13.58
CA MET A 138 -14.61 -0.91 -12.89
C MET A 138 -15.81 -1.46 -12.13
N LYS A 139 -16.58 -2.39 -12.72
CA LYS A 139 -17.69 -3.06 -12.04
C LYS A 139 -17.25 -3.78 -10.77
N VAL A 140 -16.05 -4.35 -10.74
CA VAL A 140 -15.50 -5.01 -9.56
C VAL A 140 -14.97 -3.99 -8.55
N ILE A 141 -14.18 -3.01 -8.99
CA ILE A 141 -13.58 -1.96 -8.14
C ILE A 141 -14.67 -1.15 -7.43
N ARG A 142 -15.74 -0.77 -8.15
CA ARG A 142 -16.85 0.04 -7.61
C ARG A 142 -17.64 -0.65 -6.49
N ARG A 143 -17.53 -1.98 -6.34
CA ARG A 143 -18.11 -2.68 -5.16
C ARG A 143 -17.48 -2.25 -3.84
N ILE A 144 -16.27 -1.68 -3.91
CA ILE A 144 -15.56 -1.09 -2.77
C ILE A 144 -15.68 0.42 -2.79
N THR A 145 -15.30 1.06 -3.90
CA THR A 145 -15.13 2.53 -3.94
C THR A 145 -16.44 3.32 -3.96
N LYS A 146 -17.57 2.67 -4.29
CA LYS A 146 -18.92 3.26 -4.24
C LYS A 146 -19.77 2.67 -3.11
N ASN A 147 -19.15 1.95 -2.18
CA ASN A 147 -19.84 1.49 -0.98
C ASN A 147 -19.64 2.52 0.13
N ASP A 148 -20.74 3.13 0.57
CA ASP A 148 -20.70 4.23 1.55
C ASP A 148 -20.09 3.79 2.88
N THR A 149 -20.46 2.60 3.38
CA THR A 149 -19.93 2.05 4.63
C THR A 149 -18.41 1.86 4.57
N ILE A 150 -17.90 1.23 3.51
CA ILE A 150 -16.45 1.04 3.29
C ILE A 150 -15.75 2.40 3.20
N THR A 151 -16.32 3.33 2.43
CA THR A 151 -15.72 4.64 2.20
C THR A 151 -15.65 5.46 3.49
N GLU A 152 -16.70 5.40 4.31
CA GLU A 152 -16.77 6.06 5.61
C GLU A 152 -15.75 5.48 6.60
N ILE A 153 -15.69 4.15 6.74
CA ILE A 153 -14.73 3.50 7.65
C ILE A 153 -13.30 3.77 7.18
N ALA A 154 -13.03 3.69 5.88
CA ALA A 154 -11.71 3.99 5.32
C ALA A 154 -11.30 5.44 5.54
N GLY A 155 -12.25 6.39 5.44
CA GLY A 155 -12.04 7.80 5.76
C GLY A 155 -11.63 7.99 7.23
N LYS A 156 -12.45 7.48 8.16
CA LYS A 156 -12.16 7.55 9.60
C LYS A 156 -10.81 6.90 9.93
N LEU A 157 -10.53 5.71 9.39
CA LEU A 157 -9.26 5.01 9.60
C LEU A 157 -8.08 5.82 9.05
N SER A 158 -8.23 6.47 7.89
CA SER A 158 -7.21 7.36 7.32
C SER A 158 -6.91 8.54 8.23
N ASP A 159 -7.94 9.19 8.78
CA ASP A 159 -7.78 10.35 9.67
C ASP A 159 -7.07 9.98 10.97
N VAL A 160 -7.48 8.88 11.60
CA VAL A 160 -6.83 8.37 12.82
C VAL A 160 -5.40 7.90 12.54
N ASN A 161 -5.17 7.24 11.40
CA ASN A 161 -3.82 6.83 10.99
C ASN A 161 -2.90 8.04 10.74
N MET A 162 -3.43 9.17 10.26
CA MET A 162 -2.64 10.39 10.13
C MET A 162 -2.12 10.87 11.49
N LEU A 163 -2.94 10.82 12.54
CA LEU A 163 -2.50 11.13 13.90
C LEU A 163 -1.43 10.13 14.38
N PHE A 164 -1.68 8.83 14.21
CA PHE A 164 -0.72 7.79 14.55
C PHE A 164 0.64 8.00 13.88
N ARG A 165 0.66 8.32 12.58
CA ARG A 165 1.89 8.62 11.83
C ARG A 165 2.63 9.85 12.35
N LYS A 166 1.91 10.89 12.80
CA LYS A 166 2.54 12.08 13.42
C LYS A 166 3.24 11.70 14.73
N ILE A 167 2.61 10.89 15.58
CA ILE A 167 3.23 10.40 16.83
C ILE A 167 4.44 9.52 16.50
N ARG A 168 4.31 8.61 15.53
CA ARG A 168 5.42 7.78 15.04
C ARG A 168 6.62 8.63 14.59
N SER A 169 6.35 9.68 13.81
CA SER A 169 7.39 10.60 13.36
C SER A 169 8.03 11.36 14.53
N ALA A 170 7.25 11.79 15.52
CA ALA A 170 7.77 12.47 16.70
C ALA A 170 8.72 11.58 17.53
N PHE A 171 8.51 10.27 17.51
CA PHE A 171 9.40 9.28 18.14
C PHE A 171 10.55 8.81 17.25
N ASN A 172 10.74 9.41 16.06
CA ASN A 172 11.80 9.05 15.10
C ASN A 172 11.82 7.55 14.74
N ILE A 173 10.63 6.93 14.66
CA ILE A 173 10.52 5.53 14.28
C ILE A 173 10.49 5.41 12.74
N PRO A 174 11.45 4.68 12.12
CA PRO A 174 11.55 4.58 10.65
C PRO A 174 10.28 4.05 10.00
N GLU A 175 9.95 4.51 8.79
CA GLU A 175 8.75 4.06 8.06
C GLU A 175 8.82 2.60 7.60
N LYS A 176 10.02 2.08 7.34
CA LYS A 176 10.30 0.69 6.95
C LYS A 176 11.38 0.09 7.84
N GLY A 177 11.29 -1.21 8.09
CA GLY A 177 12.35 -1.99 8.71
C GLY A 177 11.86 -3.32 9.28
N GLY A 178 12.80 -4.12 9.79
CA GLY A 178 12.53 -5.33 10.57
C GLY A 178 12.63 -5.07 12.07
N LEU A 179 12.04 -5.96 12.88
CA LEU A 179 12.25 -5.97 14.34
C LEU A 179 13.73 -6.13 14.73
N SER A 180 14.56 -6.63 13.80
CA SER A 180 16.01 -6.82 13.90
C SER A 180 16.87 -5.60 13.56
N ASP A 181 16.30 -4.49 13.06
CA ASP A 181 17.08 -3.35 12.54
C ASP A 181 17.64 -2.44 13.64
N GLY A 182 18.20 -3.00 14.70
CA GLY A 182 18.68 -2.26 15.87
C GLY A 182 19.68 -3.02 16.73
N MET A 183 20.68 -3.67 16.13
CA MET A 183 21.79 -4.29 16.89
C MET A 183 23.06 -3.46 17.00
N ASN A 184 23.09 -2.20 16.52
CA ASN A 184 24.20 -1.29 16.83
C ASN A 184 23.73 -0.14 17.71
N ASP A 185 23.47 -0.46 18.98
CA ASP A 185 23.70 0.48 20.07
C ASP A 185 25.20 0.43 20.42
N ASP A 186 26.07 0.89 19.51
CA ASP A 186 27.49 1.06 19.82
C ASP A 186 27.63 2.24 20.77
N ALA A 187 27.65 1.90 22.06
CA ALA A 187 28.15 2.76 23.12
C ALA A 187 29.63 3.03 22.84
N SER A 188 29.96 4.31 22.61
CA SER A 188 31.30 4.83 22.70
C SER A 188 31.94 4.45 24.04
N SER A 189 32.86 3.49 24.06
CA SER A 189 33.82 3.33 25.15
C SER A 189 35.08 4.13 24.82
N VAL A 190 35.09 5.41 25.20
CA VAL A 190 36.36 6.07 25.52
C VAL A 190 36.72 5.64 26.93
N ASN A 191 37.76 4.82 27.07
CA ASN A 191 38.55 4.75 28.30
C ASN A 191 39.95 5.26 27.97
N SER A 192 40.20 6.48 28.42
CA SER A 192 41.52 7.09 28.55
C SER A 192 42.27 6.54 29.77
N ALA A 193 43.61 6.64 29.67
CA ALA A 193 44.66 6.48 30.69
C ALA A 193 45.21 5.04 30.83
N THR A 194 46.53 4.80 30.78
CA THR A 194 47.63 5.60 31.35
C THR A 194 48.97 5.23 30.69
N LEU A 195 49.81 6.23 30.36
CA LEU A 195 51.26 6.12 30.11
C LEU A 195 52.00 5.91 31.45
N PRO A 196 53.16 5.22 31.50
CA PRO A 196 54.41 5.69 30.91
C PRO A 196 55.10 4.70 29.97
#